data_AF-A0A6I5R0K2-F1
#
_entry.id   AF-A0A6I5R0K2-F1
#
_cell.length_a   1.000
_cell.length_b   1.000
_cell.length_c   1.000
_cell.angle_alpha   90.00
_cell.angle_beta   90.00
_cell.angle_gamma   90.00
#
_symmetry.space_group_name_H-M   'P 1'
#
loop_
_entity.id
_entity.type
_entity.pdbx_description
1 polymer ?
#
loop_
_entity_poly.entity_id
_entity_poly.type
_entity_poly.pdbx_seq_one_letter_code
_entity_poly.pdbx_strand_id
1 'polypeptide(L)'
;MEIKSLSPKYIFKKSFLLTKDIYYQLLLLCIPTFLIFTLWIHKPSPFVAVASLLTFSYFTLASTLYILGKINSYDKGIYEILVKSRNLFPRVLLWKFLTICILTPAFGLFIIPGIYLSCRFVFSFFLIAEENFPAIESFRHSWDITKKNFGRIIQNGVIFFCVYSSLALLLIINLSNLSKTIFLLSLLTFVNPLLLVHGTLVFKGTTYLELRDKQDINTLKKLEIEDDKIEFNGHLEAKDFWNFQRAHLSKILWTVVTILAIPLGLPSLRIFTSESRTTSEIITIFIGTFFLPALLLLLFVLVLLLNMKRVFKSNRLINSQISGYVHRKGLKLNSKYSKSEYSWEAFISYRELQDLLLLYVANNQAFLFPKRFFETEDDWEIFKLIVTNKISKKLS
;
A
#
# COMPACT_ATOMS: atom_id res chain seq x y z
N MET A 1 -29.98 11.17 5.47
CA MET A 1 -29.50 11.19 4.06
C MET A 1 -29.03 9.79 3.68
N GLU A 2 -29.87 9.02 2.98
CA GLU A 2 -29.46 7.74 2.37
C GLU A 2 -28.44 8.04 1.27
N ILE A 3 -27.26 7.42 1.34
CA ILE A 3 -26.31 7.49 0.23
C ILE A 3 -26.91 6.63 -0.89
N LYS A 4 -27.66 7.25 -1.80
CA LYS A 4 -28.18 6.60 -3.01
C LYS A 4 -27.04 5.78 -3.62
N SER A 5 -27.29 4.47 -3.80
CA SER A 5 -26.33 3.56 -4.41
C SER A 5 -25.85 4.16 -5.74
N LEU A 6 -24.55 4.39 -5.88
CA LEU A 6 -23.98 4.90 -7.12
C LEU A 6 -24.25 3.88 -8.22
N SER A 7 -24.87 4.34 -9.30
CA SER A 7 -25.19 3.48 -10.44
C SER A 7 -23.90 2.90 -11.05
N PRO A 8 -23.91 1.66 -11.58
CA PRO A 8 -22.76 1.09 -12.28
C PRO A 8 -22.22 2.00 -13.40
N LYS A 9 -23.13 2.71 -14.09
CA LYS A 9 -22.79 3.71 -15.12
C LYS A 9 -21.95 4.87 -14.57
N TYR A 10 -22.25 5.34 -13.37
CA TYR A 10 -21.47 6.40 -12.71
C TYR A 10 -20.07 5.91 -12.34
N ILE A 11 -19.95 4.71 -11.76
CA ILE A 11 -18.67 4.11 -11.37
C ILE A 11 -17.78 3.92 -12.61
N PHE A 12 -18.36 3.41 -13.69
CA PHE A 12 -17.66 3.23 -14.96
C PHE A 12 -17.18 4.58 -15.53
N LYS A 13 -18.06 5.58 -15.61
CA LYS A 13 -17.69 6.92 -16.11
C LYS A 13 -16.58 7.56 -15.26
N LYS A 14 -16.68 7.47 -13.94
CA LYS A 14 -15.67 7.99 -13.00
C LYS A 14 -14.34 7.27 -13.16
N SER A 15 -14.38 5.93 -13.25
CA SER A 15 -13.20 5.09 -13.50
C SER A 15 -12.50 5.51 -14.78
N PHE A 16 -13.25 5.64 -15.88
CA PHE A 16 -12.70 6.06 -17.17
C PHE A 16 -12.04 7.44 -17.10
N LEU A 17 -12.72 8.43 -16.51
CA LEU A 17 -12.20 9.78 -16.36
C LEU A 17 -10.91 9.84 -15.52
N LEU A 18 -10.81 9.02 -14.47
CA LEU A 18 -9.61 8.94 -13.62
C LEU A 18 -8.44 8.27 -14.35
N THR A 19 -8.73 7.38 -15.30
CA THR A 19 -7.69 6.60 -15.99
C THR A 19 -7.16 7.23 -17.27
N LYS A 20 -7.94 8.12 -17.90
CA LYS A 20 -7.62 8.63 -19.25
C LYS A 20 -6.22 9.28 -19.30
N ASP A 21 -5.86 10.02 -18.26
CA ASP A 21 -4.61 10.80 -18.21
C ASP A 21 -3.39 9.95 -17.82
N ILE A 22 -3.64 8.75 -17.29
CA ILE A 22 -2.60 7.83 -16.79
C ILE A 22 -2.42 6.60 -17.67
N TYR A 23 -3.24 6.48 -18.71
CA TYR A 23 -3.30 5.29 -19.55
C TYR A 23 -1.96 4.98 -20.24
N TYR A 24 -1.27 6.00 -20.74
CA TYR A 24 0.04 5.83 -21.37
C TYR A 24 1.11 5.33 -20.39
N GLN A 25 1.09 5.82 -19.15
CA GLN A 25 2.04 5.40 -18.11
C GLN A 25 1.80 3.95 -17.70
N LEU A 26 0.52 3.55 -17.63
CA LEU A 26 0.09 2.19 -17.37
C LEU A 26 0.49 1.22 -18.49
N LEU A 27 0.38 1.66 -19.76
CA LEU A 27 0.91 0.93 -20.92
C LEU A 27 2.43 0.72 -20.79
N LEU A 28 3.17 1.78 -20.48
CA LEU A 28 4.62 1.75 -20.35
C LEU A 28 5.08 0.81 -19.23
N LEU A 29 4.36 0.77 -18.11
CA LEU A 29 4.56 -0.19 -17.02
C LEU A 29 4.43 -1.65 -17.48
N CYS A 30 3.64 -1.94 -18.51
CA CYS A 30 3.35 -3.30 -18.92
C CYS A 30 4.26 -3.83 -20.04
N ILE A 31 5.07 -2.97 -20.68
CA ILE A 31 6.01 -3.36 -21.75
C ILE A 31 6.90 -4.55 -21.37
N PRO A 32 7.51 -4.63 -20.18
CA PRO A 32 8.40 -5.75 -19.86
C PRO A 32 7.66 -7.09 -19.81
N THR A 33 6.42 -7.09 -19.31
CA THR A 33 5.59 -8.31 -19.28
C THR A 33 5.28 -8.78 -20.70
N PHE A 34 5.01 -7.84 -21.61
CA PHE A 34 4.77 -8.14 -23.01
C PHE A 34 5.99 -8.77 -23.68
N LEU A 35 7.17 -8.18 -23.52
CA LEU A 35 8.41 -8.70 -24.12
C LEU A 35 8.71 -10.14 -23.67
N ILE A 36 8.46 -10.47 -22.40
CA ILE A 36 8.68 -11.83 -21.89
C ILE A 36 7.61 -12.79 -22.41
N PHE A 37 6.36 -12.33 -22.52
CA PHE A 37 5.28 -13.15 -23.07
C PHE A 37 5.46 -13.44 -24.56
N THR A 38 5.90 -12.47 -25.36
CA THR A 38 6.20 -12.69 -26.78
C THR A 38 7.37 -13.66 -26.95
N LEU A 39 8.40 -13.57 -26.11
CA LEU A 39 9.48 -14.56 -26.06
C LEU A 39 8.95 -15.97 -25.74
N TRP A 40 8.00 -16.10 -24.82
CA TRP A 40 7.38 -17.40 -24.50
C TRP A 40 6.65 -18.03 -25.69
N ILE A 41 5.90 -17.22 -26.44
CA ILE A 41 5.18 -17.69 -27.65
C ILE A 41 6.16 -18.22 -28.69
N HIS A 42 7.29 -17.53 -28.90
CA HIS A 42 8.27 -17.91 -29.93
C HIS A 42 9.19 -19.04 -29.48
N LYS A 43 9.49 -19.13 -28.18
CA LYS A 43 10.37 -20.11 -27.57
C LYS A 43 9.76 -20.63 -26.27
N PRO A 44 8.76 -21.53 -26.37
CA PRO A 44 8.08 -22.05 -25.19
C PRO A 44 9.08 -22.83 -24.34
N SER A 45 9.34 -22.32 -23.14
CA SER A 45 10.12 -23.02 -22.13
C SER A 45 9.50 -22.79 -20.76
N PRO A 46 9.63 -23.75 -19.82
CA PRO A 46 9.12 -23.60 -18.46
C PRO A 46 9.71 -22.36 -17.75
N PHE A 47 10.99 -22.07 -17.98
CA PHE A 47 11.65 -20.89 -17.39
C PHE A 47 11.04 -19.57 -17.87
N VAL A 48 10.79 -19.44 -19.18
CA VAL A 48 10.17 -18.22 -19.73
C VAL A 48 8.70 -18.12 -19.29
N ALA A 49 7.99 -19.25 -19.16
CA ALA A 49 6.64 -19.27 -18.60
C ALA A 49 6.61 -18.74 -17.14
N VAL A 50 7.50 -19.25 -16.27
CA VAL A 50 7.63 -18.76 -14.89
C VAL A 50 8.01 -17.29 -14.85
N ALA A 51 8.99 -16.85 -15.67
CA ALA A 51 9.38 -15.45 -15.77
C ALA A 51 8.22 -14.54 -16.21
N SER A 52 7.38 -15.00 -17.15
CA SER A 52 6.19 -14.27 -17.60
C SER A 52 5.16 -14.12 -16.46
N LEU A 53 4.95 -15.17 -15.67
CA LEU A 53 4.03 -15.16 -14.54
C LEU A 53 4.50 -14.23 -13.43
N LEU A 54 5.81 -14.22 -13.13
CA LEU A 54 6.41 -13.35 -12.13
C LEU A 54 6.34 -11.89 -12.55
N THR A 55 6.74 -11.58 -13.79
CA THR A 55 6.70 -10.20 -14.30
C THR A 55 5.28 -9.68 -14.42
N PHE A 56 4.33 -10.47 -14.95
CA PHE A 56 2.91 -10.10 -14.96
C PHE A 56 2.39 -9.77 -13.56
N SER A 57 2.73 -10.58 -12.56
CA SER A 57 2.28 -10.35 -11.19
C SER A 57 2.88 -9.07 -10.59
N TYR A 58 4.16 -8.80 -10.88
CA TYR A 58 4.86 -7.60 -10.41
C TYR A 58 4.27 -6.32 -11.02
N PHE A 59 4.07 -6.30 -12.34
CA PHE A 59 3.57 -5.13 -13.03
C PHE A 59 2.07 -4.91 -12.81
N THR A 60 1.28 -5.97 -12.60
CA THR A 60 -0.11 -5.83 -12.14
C THR A 60 -0.20 -5.12 -10.79
N LEU A 61 0.69 -5.47 -9.85
CA LEU A 61 0.80 -4.80 -8.55
C LEU A 61 1.22 -3.33 -8.71
N ALA A 62 2.21 -3.05 -9.56
CA ALA A 62 2.65 -1.69 -9.84
C ALA A 62 1.54 -0.84 -10.46
N SER A 63 0.85 -1.34 -11.48
CA SER A 63 -0.29 -0.65 -12.10
C SER A 63 -1.40 -0.39 -11.08
N THR A 64 -1.69 -1.34 -10.20
CA THR A 64 -2.71 -1.18 -9.16
C THR A 64 -2.35 -0.10 -8.16
N LEU A 65 -1.12 -0.11 -7.66
CA LEU A 65 -0.60 0.93 -6.78
C LEU A 65 -0.59 2.30 -7.45
N TYR A 66 -0.30 2.36 -8.75
CA TYR A 66 -0.35 3.57 -9.55
C TYR A 66 -1.77 4.13 -9.63
N ILE A 67 -2.73 3.29 -9.99
CA ILE A 67 -4.15 3.63 -10.06
C ILE A 67 -4.65 4.12 -8.70
N LEU A 68 -4.41 3.36 -7.63
CA LEU A 68 -4.84 3.71 -6.28
C LEU A 68 -4.20 5.02 -5.79
N GLY A 69 -2.92 5.23 -6.09
CA GLY A 69 -2.23 6.49 -5.80
C GLY A 69 -2.94 7.68 -6.42
N LYS A 70 -3.26 7.59 -7.72
CA LYS A 70 -3.97 8.65 -8.45
C LYS A 70 -5.39 8.86 -7.96
N ILE A 71 -6.14 7.80 -7.67
CA ILE A 71 -7.50 7.92 -7.11
C ILE A 71 -7.48 8.63 -5.76
N ASN A 72 -6.52 8.29 -4.90
CA ASN A 72 -6.35 8.90 -3.58
C ASN A 72 -5.60 10.24 -3.63
N SER A 73 -5.39 10.82 -4.82
CA SER A 73 -4.66 12.08 -5.02
C SER A 73 -3.22 12.08 -4.45
N TYR A 74 -2.63 10.91 -4.30
CA TYR A 74 -1.21 10.73 -4.01
C TYR A 74 -0.44 10.69 -5.31
N ASP A 75 0.24 11.79 -5.65
CA ASP A 75 1.08 11.87 -6.83
C ASP A 75 2.45 11.22 -6.57
N LYS A 76 2.48 9.89 -6.54
CA LYS A 76 3.73 9.13 -6.45
C LYS A 76 4.30 8.90 -7.84
N GLY A 77 5.59 9.17 -7.99
CA GLY A 77 6.31 8.84 -9.22
C GLY A 77 6.31 7.33 -9.49
N ILE A 78 6.41 6.95 -10.77
CA ILE A 78 6.46 5.53 -11.20
C ILE A 78 7.58 4.78 -10.46
N TYR A 79 8.73 5.42 -10.23
CA TYR A 79 9.84 4.83 -9.48
C TYR A 79 9.44 4.42 -8.06
N GLU A 80 8.79 5.30 -7.29
CA GLU A 80 8.34 4.99 -5.93
C GLU A 80 7.34 3.83 -5.92
N ILE A 81 6.48 3.78 -6.93
CA ILE A 81 5.50 2.72 -7.09
C ILE A 81 6.17 1.39 -7.39
N LEU A 82 7.20 1.36 -8.25
CA LEU A 82 7.99 0.16 -8.51
C LEU A 82 8.72 -0.31 -7.24
N VAL A 83 9.32 0.60 -6.48
CA VAL A 83 9.98 0.26 -5.19
C VAL A 83 8.96 -0.31 -4.20
N LYS A 84 7.78 0.31 -4.06
CA LYS A 84 6.70 -0.20 -3.21
C LYS A 84 6.23 -1.57 -3.67
N SER A 85 6.07 -1.77 -4.99
CA SER A 85 5.67 -3.05 -5.60
C SER A 85 6.67 -4.15 -5.27
N ARG A 86 7.98 -3.87 -5.38
CA ARG A 86 9.04 -4.81 -5.02
C ARG A 86 8.93 -5.29 -3.58
N ASN A 87 8.67 -4.37 -2.65
CA ASN A 87 8.56 -4.71 -1.23
C ASN A 87 7.31 -5.54 -0.91
N LEU A 88 6.23 -5.34 -1.66
CA LEU A 88 4.97 -6.07 -1.53
C LEU A 88 4.93 -7.38 -2.33
N PHE A 89 5.85 -7.54 -3.29
CA PHE A 89 5.83 -8.64 -4.26
C PHE A 89 5.79 -10.05 -3.64
N PRO A 90 6.57 -10.38 -2.60
CA PRO A 90 6.49 -11.71 -1.97
C PRO A 90 5.10 -12.02 -1.40
N ARG A 91 4.42 -11.00 -0.85
CA ARG A 91 3.06 -11.16 -0.29
C ARG A 91 2.05 -11.39 -1.39
N VAL A 92 2.18 -10.70 -2.52
CA VAL A 92 1.33 -10.89 -3.70
C VAL A 92 1.56 -12.26 -4.33
N LEU A 93 2.79 -12.75 -4.39
CA LEU A 93 3.08 -14.11 -4.87
C LEU A 93 2.41 -15.16 -3.99
N LEU A 94 2.55 -15.04 -2.66
CA LEU A 94 1.88 -15.93 -1.72
C LEU A 94 0.36 -15.87 -1.87
N TRP A 95 -0.21 -14.66 -1.98
CA TRP A 95 -1.63 -14.47 -2.23
C TRP A 95 -2.11 -15.14 -3.52
N LYS A 96 -1.34 -15.00 -4.61
CA LYS A 96 -1.68 -15.59 -5.91
C LYS A 96 -1.63 -17.11 -5.85
N PHE A 97 -0.62 -17.66 -5.19
CA PHE A 97 -0.51 -19.10 -4.94
C PHE A 97 -1.72 -19.63 -4.15
N LEU A 98 -2.05 -19.00 -3.01
CA LEU A 98 -3.22 -19.36 -2.21
C LEU A 98 -4.53 -19.27 -3.00
N THR A 99 -4.69 -18.21 -3.80
CA THR A 99 -5.87 -18.00 -4.64
C THR A 99 -6.03 -19.16 -5.64
N ILE A 100 -4.93 -19.59 -6.29
CA ILE A 100 -4.95 -20.72 -7.23
C ILE A 100 -5.30 -22.01 -6.49
N CYS A 101 -4.67 -22.28 -5.34
CA CYS A 101 -4.92 -23.48 -4.54
C CYS A 101 -6.36 -23.57 -4.02
N ILE A 102 -7.02 -22.45 -3.74
CA ILE A 102 -8.40 -22.43 -3.22
C ILE A 102 -9.42 -22.43 -4.37
N LEU A 103 -9.24 -21.56 -5.37
CA LEU A 103 -10.24 -21.38 -6.43
C LEU A 103 -10.23 -22.51 -7.44
N THR A 104 -9.06 -23.09 -7.77
CA THR A 104 -9.00 -24.16 -8.79
C THR A 104 -9.80 -25.39 -8.37
N PRO A 105 -9.64 -25.95 -7.14
CA PRO A 105 -10.49 -27.05 -6.68
C PRO A 105 -11.95 -26.62 -6.52
N ALA A 106 -12.22 -25.39 -6.08
CA ALA A 106 -13.60 -24.91 -5.95
C ALA A 106 -14.33 -24.95 -7.30
N PHE A 107 -13.73 -24.41 -8.37
CA PHE A 107 -14.29 -24.47 -9.72
C PHE A 107 -14.30 -25.89 -10.30
N GLY A 108 -13.29 -26.70 -9.99
CA GLY A 108 -13.18 -28.08 -10.48
C GLY A 108 -14.23 -29.02 -9.88
N LEU A 109 -14.56 -28.84 -8.59
CA LEU A 109 -15.61 -29.62 -7.93
C LEU A 109 -17.00 -29.08 -8.30
N PHE A 110 -17.21 -27.77 -8.21
CA PHE A 110 -18.50 -27.15 -8.50
C PHE A 110 -18.38 -25.68 -8.95
N ILE A 111 -19.00 -25.33 -10.08
CA ILE A 111 -18.96 -23.97 -10.63
C ILE A 111 -19.50 -22.93 -9.62
N ILE A 112 -20.60 -23.24 -8.92
CA ILE A 112 -21.28 -22.28 -8.01
C ILE A 112 -20.39 -21.91 -6.81
N PRO A 113 -19.84 -22.85 -6.02
CA PRO A 113 -18.81 -22.57 -5.00
C PRO A 113 -17.61 -21.79 -5.51
N GLY A 114 -17.11 -22.11 -6.72
CA GLY A 114 -16.03 -21.36 -7.36
C GLY A 114 -16.37 -19.88 -7.57
N ILE A 115 -17.54 -19.58 -8.16
CA ILE A 115 -18.04 -18.22 -8.35
C ILE A 115 -18.19 -17.52 -6.99
N TYR A 116 -18.84 -18.18 -6.02
CA TYR A 116 -19.04 -17.63 -4.68
C TYR A 116 -17.71 -17.21 -4.03
N LEU A 117 -16.72 -18.11 -3.96
CA LEU A 117 -15.41 -17.82 -3.39
C LEU A 117 -14.66 -16.74 -4.17
N SER A 118 -14.73 -16.75 -5.50
CA SER A 118 -14.09 -15.72 -6.34
C SER A 118 -14.62 -14.31 -6.02
N CYS A 119 -15.93 -14.18 -5.80
CA CYS A 119 -16.54 -12.92 -5.38
C CYS A 119 -16.10 -12.52 -3.97
N ARG A 120 -15.93 -13.49 -3.06
CA ARG A 120 -15.48 -13.24 -1.69
C ARG A 120 -14.04 -12.76 -1.59
N PHE A 121 -13.18 -13.20 -2.50
CA PHE A 121 -11.75 -12.85 -2.51
C PHE A 121 -11.40 -11.74 -3.50
N VAL A 122 -12.41 -11.06 -4.07
CA VAL A 122 -12.17 -10.06 -5.12
C VAL A 122 -11.33 -8.85 -4.66
N PHE A 123 -11.34 -8.53 -3.35
CA PHE A 123 -10.65 -7.36 -2.79
C PHE A 123 -9.36 -7.70 -2.04
N SER A 124 -9.02 -8.97 -1.84
CA SER A 124 -7.83 -9.36 -1.07
C SER A 124 -6.53 -8.81 -1.67
N PHE A 125 -6.45 -8.73 -3.00
CA PHE A 125 -5.32 -8.12 -3.69
C PHE A 125 -5.17 -6.61 -3.40
N PHE A 126 -6.28 -5.88 -3.33
CA PHE A 126 -6.29 -4.44 -3.02
C PHE A 126 -5.88 -4.18 -1.57
N LEU A 127 -6.34 -5.03 -0.65
CA LEU A 127 -5.95 -5.00 0.76
C LEU A 127 -4.43 -5.20 0.96
N ILE A 128 -3.79 -6.04 0.14
CA ILE A 128 -2.32 -6.17 0.15
C ILE A 128 -1.64 -4.93 -0.44
N ALA A 129 -2.15 -4.42 -1.57
CA ALA A 129 -1.54 -3.30 -2.28
C ALA A 129 -1.64 -1.98 -1.49
N GLU A 130 -2.84 -1.65 -1.01
CA GLU A 130 -3.13 -0.38 -0.35
C GLU A 130 -2.73 -0.41 1.12
N GLU A 131 -3.26 -1.39 1.86
CA GLU A 131 -3.23 -1.45 3.32
C GLU A 131 -2.09 -2.33 3.86
N ASN A 132 -1.28 -2.90 2.97
CA ASN A 132 -0.09 -3.68 3.33
C ASN A 132 -0.43 -4.88 4.23
N PHE A 133 -1.61 -5.49 4.06
CA PHE A 133 -1.98 -6.69 4.80
C PHE A 133 -1.12 -7.90 4.41
N PRO A 134 -0.89 -8.85 5.34
CA PRO A 134 -0.44 -10.20 5.02
C PRO A 134 -1.42 -10.92 4.08
N ALA A 135 -0.92 -11.86 3.27
CA ALA A 135 -1.72 -12.57 2.27
C ALA A 135 -2.94 -13.29 2.88
N ILE A 136 -2.76 -14.01 4.00
CA ILE A 136 -3.85 -14.76 4.66
C ILE A 136 -4.91 -13.80 5.24
N GLU A 137 -4.45 -12.77 5.95
CA GLU A 137 -5.33 -11.77 6.57
C GLU A 137 -6.15 -11.02 5.52
N SER A 138 -5.58 -10.73 4.36
CA SER A 138 -6.28 -10.07 3.25
C SER A 138 -7.52 -10.85 2.75
N PHE A 139 -7.52 -12.18 2.82
CA PHE A 139 -8.70 -12.97 2.47
C PHE A 139 -9.82 -12.82 3.49
N ARG A 140 -9.49 -12.79 4.79
CA ARG A 140 -10.46 -12.59 5.87
C ARG A 140 -11.13 -11.22 5.73
N HIS A 141 -10.35 -10.15 5.57
CA HIS A 141 -10.90 -8.81 5.37
C HIS A 141 -11.72 -8.69 4.07
N SER A 142 -11.25 -9.27 2.97
CA SER A 142 -12.02 -9.32 1.72
C SER A 142 -13.37 -10.02 1.93
N TRP A 143 -13.39 -11.11 2.70
CA TRP A 143 -14.63 -11.83 3.00
C TRP A 143 -15.64 -10.98 3.75
N ASP A 144 -15.20 -10.21 4.74
CA ASP A 144 -16.06 -9.37 5.57
C ASP A 144 -16.65 -8.20 4.78
N ILE A 145 -15.83 -7.53 3.96
CA ILE A 145 -16.26 -6.45 3.06
C ILE A 145 -17.31 -6.96 2.07
N THR A 146 -17.07 -8.14 1.50
CA THR A 146 -17.94 -8.72 0.46
C THR A 146 -19.22 -9.32 1.03
N LYS A 147 -19.26 -9.69 2.33
CA LYS A 147 -20.44 -10.29 2.99
C LYS A 147 -21.67 -9.40 2.92
N LYS A 148 -21.48 -8.12 3.18
CA LYS A 148 -22.58 -7.14 3.20
C LYS A 148 -22.98 -6.68 1.80
N ASN A 149 -22.15 -6.95 0.78
CA ASN A 149 -22.26 -6.37 -0.56
C ASN A 149 -22.29 -7.41 -1.69
N PHE A 150 -22.56 -8.68 -1.36
CA PHE A 150 -22.39 -9.81 -2.27
C PHE A 150 -23.17 -9.66 -3.59
N GLY A 151 -24.44 -9.28 -3.53
CA GLY A 151 -25.28 -9.10 -4.73
C GLY A 151 -24.73 -8.05 -5.69
N ARG A 152 -24.19 -6.94 -5.16
CA ARG A 152 -23.58 -5.88 -5.98
C ARG A 152 -22.29 -6.35 -6.64
N ILE A 153 -21.48 -7.14 -5.93
CA ILE A 153 -20.24 -7.71 -6.47
C ILE A 153 -20.55 -8.70 -7.59
N ILE A 154 -21.57 -9.55 -7.43
CA ILE A 154 -22.03 -10.44 -8.51
C ILE A 154 -22.50 -9.63 -9.72
N GLN A 155 -23.37 -8.63 -9.52
CA GLN A 155 -23.88 -7.81 -10.62
C GLN A 155 -22.74 -7.20 -11.45
N ASN A 156 -21.74 -6.65 -10.75
CA ASN A 156 -20.54 -6.12 -11.38
C ASN A 156 -19.74 -7.21 -12.10
N GLY A 157 -19.55 -8.37 -11.45
CA GLY A 157 -18.88 -9.53 -12.03
C GLY A 157 -19.54 -10.04 -13.31
N VAL A 158 -20.87 -10.08 -13.38
CA VAL A 158 -21.64 -10.47 -14.57
C VAL A 158 -21.41 -9.49 -15.72
N ILE A 159 -21.44 -8.19 -15.46
CA ILE A 159 -21.16 -7.17 -16.49
C ILE A 159 -19.77 -7.40 -17.09
N PHE A 160 -18.76 -7.60 -16.24
CA PHE A 160 -17.42 -7.93 -16.73
C PHE A 160 -17.43 -9.23 -17.52
N PHE A 161 -18.00 -10.31 -16.97
CA PHE A 161 -18.04 -11.59 -17.65
C PHE A 161 -18.63 -11.48 -19.06
N CYS A 162 -19.75 -10.76 -19.22
CA CYS A 162 -20.36 -10.53 -20.54
C CYS A 162 -19.45 -9.75 -21.50
N VAL A 163 -18.73 -8.73 -21.00
CA VAL A 163 -17.75 -7.98 -21.82
C VAL A 163 -16.59 -8.89 -22.23
N TYR A 164 -16.04 -9.66 -21.29
CA TYR A 164 -14.95 -10.60 -21.53
C TYR A 164 -15.35 -11.72 -22.50
N SER A 165 -16.52 -12.33 -22.31
CA SER A 165 -17.00 -13.43 -23.15
C SER A 165 -17.28 -12.96 -24.57
N SER A 166 -17.85 -11.76 -24.74
CA SER A 166 -18.09 -11.17 -26.06
C SER A 166 -16.78 -10.90 -26.80
N LEU A 167 -15.77 -10.40 -26.09
CA LEU A 167 -14.45 -10.12 -26.67
C LEU A 167 -13.68 -11.40 -27.00
N ALA A 168 -13.76 -12.41 -26.14
CA ALA A 168 -13.19 -13.74 -26.38
C ALA A 168 -13.86 -14.40 -27.61
N LEU A 169 -15.18 -14.28 -27.73
CA LEU A 169 -15.93 -14.79 -28.89
C LEU A 169 -15.50 -14.08 -30.19
N LEU A 170 -15.34 -12.75 -30.17
CA LEU A 170 -14.82 -11.99 -31.32
C LEU A 170 -13.40 -12.43 -31.71
N LEU A 171 -12.55 -12.77 -30.74
CA LEU A 171 -11.22 -13.33 -31.00
C LEU A 171 -11.31 -14.71 -31.66
N ILE A 172 -12.19 -15.60 -31.16
CA ILE A 172 -12.42 -16.93 -31.72
C ILE A 172 -12.95 -16.86 -33.15
N ILE A 173 -13.90 -15.96 -33.43
CA ILE A 173 -14.47 -15.78 -34.78
C ILE A 173 -13.40 -15.30 -35.76
N ASN A 174 -12.50 -14.40 -35.33
CA ASN A 174 -11.45 -13.89 -36.20
C ASN A 174 -10.33 -14.89 -36.46
N LEU A 175 -10.07 -15.84 -35.54
CA LEU A 175 -9.03 -16.87 -35.68
C LEU A 175 -9.19 -17.77 -36.92
N SER A 176 -10.37 -17.81 -37.56
CA SER A 176 -10.58 -18.59 -38.79
C SER A 176 -9.85 -18.04 -40.03
N ASN A 177 -9.34 -16.80 -40.02
CA ASN A 177 -8.63 -16.17 -41.14
C ASN A 177 -7.12 -16.04 -40.90
N LEU A 178 -6.38 -17.15 -41.03
CA LEU A 178 -5.05 -17.41 -40.45
C LEU A 178 -3.87 -16.49 -40.86
N SER A 179 -3.91 -15.80 -42.01
CA SER A 179 -2.70 -15.12 -42.57
C SER A 179 -2.54 -13.63 -42.22
N LYS A 180 -3.63 -12.90 -41.97
CA LYS A 180 -3.60 -11.50 -41.45
C LYS A 180 -3.87 -11.42 -39.94
N THR A 181 -4.31 -12.53 -39.35
CA THR A 181 -4.70 -12.61 -37.95
C THR A 181 -3.51 -12.63 -37.02
N ILE A 182 -2.37 -13.26 -37.28
CA ILE A 182 -1.31 -13.41 -36.26
C ILE A 182 -0.83 -12.06 -35.69
N PHE A 183 -0.71 -11.01 -36.53
CA PHE A 183 -0.34 -9.67 -36.08
C PHE A 183 -1.50 -8.91 -35.40
N LEU A 184 -2.69 -8.91 -36.00
CA LEU A 184 -3.88 -8.28 -35.42
C LEU A 184 -4.32 -8.97 -34.11
N LEU A 185 -4.14 -10.28 -34.02
CA LEU A 185 -4.43 -11.13 -32.88
C LEU A 185 -3.38 -10.94 -31.80
N SER A 186 -2.08 -10.79 -32.12
CA SER A 186 -1.07 -10.44 -31.09
C SER A 186 -1.27 -9.02 -30.54
N LEU A 187 -1.72 -8.07 -31.38
CA LEU A 187 -2.10 -6.72 -30.93
C LEU A 187 -3.41 -6.72 -30.12
N LEU A 188 -4.46 -7.41 -30.56
CA LEU A 188 -5.74 -7.54 -29.85
C LEU A 188 -5.59 -8.34 -28.56
N THR A 189 -4.80 -9.42 -28.54
CA THR A 189 -4.47 -10.18 -27.31
C THR A 189 -3.53 -9.42 -26.39
N PHE A 190 -2.92 -8.31 -26.81
CA PHE A 190 -2.13 -7.44 -25.94
C PHE A 190 -2.96 -6.27 -25.40
N VAL A 191 -3.56 -5.50 -26.31
CA VAL A 191 -4.32 -4.28 -25.98
C VAL A 191 -5.57 -4.62 -25.18
N ASN A 192 -6.27 -5.73 -25.49
CA ASN A 192 -7.49 -6.09 -24.77
C ASN A 192 -7.24 -6.54 -23.34
N PRO A 193 -6.36 -7.51 -23.03
CA PRO A 193 -6.10 -7.89 -21.65
C PRO A 193 -5.51 -6.74 -20.85
N LEU A 194 -4.74 -5.84 -21.47
CA LEU A 194 -4.28 -4.66 -20.76
C LEU A 194 -5.41 -3.71 -20.41
N LEU A 195 -6.24 -3.31 -21.39
CA LEU A 195 -7.42 -2.48 -21.18
C LEU A 195 -8.39 -3.11 -20.19
N LEU A 196 -8.55 -4.43 -20.24
CA LEU A 196 -9.44 -5.19 -19.39
C LEU A 196 -8.90 -5.38 -17.99
N VAL A 197 -7.61 -5.71 -17.83
CA VAL A 197 -6.95 -5.76 -16.51
C VAL A 197 -7.01 -4.38 -15.88
N HIS A 198 -6.78 -3.31 -16.64
CA HIS A 198 -6.82 -1.95 -16.10
C HIS A 198 -8.25 -1.51 -15.80
N GLY A 199 -9.20 -1.78 -16.69
CA GLY A 199 -10.63 -1.52 -16.47
C GLY A 199 -11.18 -2.26 -15.27
N THR A 200 -10.83 -3.55 -15.11
CA THR A 200 -11.20 -4.33 -13.92
C THR A 200 -10.49 -3.84 -12.67
N LEU A 201 -9.21 -3.47 -12.73
CA LEU A 201 -8.48 -2.94 -11.58
C LEU A 201 -9.05 -1.62 -11.11
N VAL A 202 -9.37 -0.71 -12.02
CA VAL A 202 -9.91 0.61 -11.68
C VAL A 202 -11.34 0.46 -11.17
N PHE A 203 -12.14 -0.41 -11.79
CA PHE A 203 -13.48 -0.68 -11.32
C PHE A 203 -13.49 -1.35 -9.94
N LYS A 204 -12.65 -2.37 -9.73
CA LYS A 204 -12.53 -3.03 -8.43
C LYS A 204 -11.97 -2.07 -7.39
N GLY A 205 -10.99 -1.24 -7.74
CA GLY A 205 -10.43 -0.21 -6.85
C GLY A 205 -11.45 0.86 -6.47
N THR A 206 -12.24 1.37 -7.42
CA THR A 206 -13.30 2.34 -7.11
C THR A 206 -14.44 1.72 -6.30
N THR A 207 -14.82 0.48 -6.60
CA THR A 207 -15.81 -0.27 -5.79
C THR A 207 -15.28 -0.52 -4.39
N TYR A 208 -14.01 -0.91 -4.26
CA TYR A 208 -13.33 -1.12 -2.99
C TYR A 208 -13.37 0.14 -2.13
N LEU A 209 -12.91 1.27 -2.66
CA LEU A 209 -12.89 2.54 -1.96
C LEU A 209 -14.31 2.97 -1.55
N GLU A 210 -15.31 2.81 -2.42
CA GLU A 210 -16.70 3.14 -2.07
C GLU A 210 -17.23 2.30 -0.91
N LEU A 211 -16.94 0.98 -0.91
CA LEU A 211 -17.39 0.08 0.14
C LEU A 211 -16.66 0.35 1.46
N ARG A 212 -15.37 0.66 1.39
CA ARG A 212 -14.55 1.06 2.55
C ARG A 212 -15.09 2.36 3.16
N ASP A 213 -15.20 3.42 2.35
CA ASP A 213 -15.62 4.74 2.82
C ASP A 213 -17.05 4.71 3.38
N LYS A 214 -17.96 3.87 2.85
CA LYS A 214 -19.30 3.66 3.42
C LYS A 214 -19.29 2.98 4.79
N GLN A 215 -18.34 2.08 5.02
CA GLN A 215 -18.17 1.45 6.31
C GLN A 215 -17.73 2.50 7.35
N ASP A 216 -16.81 3.37 6.96
CA ASP A 216 -16.33 4.48 7.81
C ASP A 216 -17.46 5.49 8.10
N ILE A 217 -18.26 5.89 7.11
CA ILE A 217 -19.36 6.84 7.29
C ILE A 217 -20.48 6.28 8.19
N ASN A 218 -20.78 4.98 8.11
CA ASN A 218 -21.80 4.38 8.98
C ASN A 218 -21.32 4.25 10.42
N THR A 219 -20.02 4.00 10.63
CA THR A 219 -19.40 4.11 11.94
C THR A 219 -19.48 5.54 12.46
N LEU A 220 -19.17 6.53 11.61
CA LEU A 220 -19.26 7.96 11.96
C LEU A 220 -20.68 8.45 12.29
N LYS A 221 -21.72 7.94 11.61
CA LYS A 221 -23.12 8.24 11.94
C LYS A 221 -23.58 7.57 13.23
N LYS A 222 -23.06 6.39 13.54
CA LYS A 222 -23.27 5.76 14.84
C LYS A 222 -22.58 6.55 15.97
N LEU A 223 -21.63 7.41 15.60
CA LEU A 223 -20.88 8.33 16.43
C LEU A 223 -21.32 9.79 16.25
N GLU A 224 -22.57 10.05 15.82
CA GLU A 224 -23.28 11.28 16.19
C GLU A 224 -23.55 11.27 17.70
N ILE A 225 -22.43 11.29 18.42
CA ILE A 225 -22.23 11.58 19.81
C ILE A 225 -22.47 13.08 19.93
N GLU A 226 -23.63 13.40 20.49
CA GLU A 226 -23.92 14.68 21.11
C GLU A 226 -23.00 14.82 22.32
N ASP A 227 -22.07 15.78 22.26
CA ASP A 227 -21.26 16.29 23.37
C ASP A 227 -20.30 15.38 24.17
N ASP A 228 -20.18 14.07 23.91
CA ASP A 228 -19.25 13.27 24.72
C ASP A 228 -17.78 13.67 24.54
N LYS A 229 -17.16 13.88 25.69
CA LYS A 229 -15.72 14.03 25.86
C LYS A 229 -15.13 12.64 25.96
N ILE A 230 -14.13 12.34 25.15
CA ILE A 230 -13.39 11.08 25.28
C ILE A 230 -12.23 11.34 26.22
N GLU A 231 -12.32 10.81 27.42
CA GLU A 231 -11.25 10.91 28.41
C GLU A 231 -10.13 9.92 28.09
N PHE A 232 -8.90 10.32 28.38
CA PHE A 232 -7.73 9.44 28.27
C PHE A 232 -6.78 9.73 29.42
N ASN A 233 -6.09 8.68 29.88
CA ASN A 233 -5.14 8.75 30.98
C ASN A 233 -4.10 7.65 30.85
N GLY A 234 -2.82 8.01 30.93
CA GLY A 234 -1.76 7.03 30.94
C GLY A 234 -0.37 7.63 31.04
N HIS A 235 0.64 6.76 30.91
CA HIS A 235 2.03 7.17 30.84
C HIS A 235 2.70 6.52 29.62
N LEU A 236 3.57 7.27 28.96
CA LEU A 236 4.35 6.74 27.84
C LEU A 236 5.35 5.71 28.36
N GLU A 237 5.40 4.57 27.69
CA GLU A 237 6.38 3.53 27.94
C GLU A 237 7.59 3.73 27.02
N ALA A 238 8.74 3.18 27.39
CA ALA A 238 9.94 3.22 26.56
C ALA A 238 9.70 2.64 25.15
N LYS A 239 8.79 1.67 25.02
CA LYS A 239 8.42 1.05 23.75
C LYS A 239 7.74 2.04 22.78
N ASP A 240 6.90 2.96 23.27
CA ASP A 240 6.19 3.91 22.41
C ASP A 240 7.16 4.95 21.87
N PHE A 241 8.05 5.44 22.74
CA PHE A 241 9.11 6.35 22.32
C PHE A 241 10.02 5.70 21.28
N TRP A 242 10.33 4.41 21.45
CA TRP A 242 11.12 3.67 20.47
C TRP A 242 10.40 3.48 19.14
N ASN A 243 9.09 3.18 19.17
CA ASN A 243 8.27 3.09 17.97
C ASN A 243 8.19 4.44 17.22
N PHE A 244 7.98 5.54 17.95
CA PHE A 244 8.01 6.89 17.41
C PHE A 244 9.36 7.20 16.73
N GLN A 245 10.46 6.90 17.40
CA GLN A 245 11.79 7.18 16.88
C GLN A 245 12.14 6.29 15.68
N ARG A 246 11.85 4.99 15.73
CA ARG A 246 12.02 4.07 14.60
C ARG A 246 11.31 4.57 13.35
N ALA A 247 10.12 5.14 13.52
CA ALA A 247 9.31 5.69 12.44
C ALA A 247 9.97 6.91 11.75
N HIS A 248 10.85 7.65 12.45
CA HIS A 248 11.67 8.75 11.89
C HIS A 248 13.05 8.28 11.43
N LEU A 249 13.62 7.30 12.13
CA LEU A 249 14.94 6.74 11.88
C LEU A 249 15.03 6.14 10.48
N SER A 250 13.96 5.52 9.97
CA SER A 250 13.95 4.92 8.63
C SER A 250 14.25 5.95 7.54
N LYS A 251 13.73 7.18 7.66
CA LYS A 251 13.98 8.27 6.71
C LYS A 251 15.43 8.73 6.77
N ILE A 252 15.93 8.95 7.99
CA ILE A 252 17.32 9.35 8.23
C ILE A 252 18.30 8.30 7.70
N LEU A 253 18.02 7.01 7.94
CA LEU A 253 18.87 5.92 7.46
C LEU A 253 18.94 5.88 5.93
N TRP A 254 17.81 6.06 5.23
CA TRP A 254 17.83 6.13 3.77
C TRP A 254 18.64 7.31 3.25
N THR A 255 18.56 8.48 3.90
CA THR A 255 19.39 9.64 3.55
C THR A 255 20.88 9.35 3.76
N VAL A 256 21.25 8.78 4.92
CA VAL A 256 22.64 8.42 5.22
C VAL A 256 23.17 7.37 4.25
N VAL A 257 22.40 6.32 3.97
CA VAL A 257 22.77 5.28 2.98
C VAL A 257 22.96 5.89 1.59
N THR A 258 22.11 6.84 1.17
CA THR A 258 22.24 7.50 -0.13
C THR A 258 23.51 8.37 -0.20
N ILE A 259 23.77 9.16 0.85
CA ILE A 259 24.99 9.98 0.95
C ILE A 259 26.23 9.09 0.94
N LEU A 260 26.19 7.95 1.63
CA LEU A 260 27.29 6.99 1.64
C LEU A 260 27.43 6.26 0.31
N ALA A 261 26.37 5.98 -0.45
CA ALA A 261 26.45 5.25 -1.71
C ALA A 261 27.12 6.04 -2.86
N ILE A 262 26.98 7.36 -2.88
CA ILE A 262 27.56 8.24 -3.91
C ILE A 262 29.10 8.11 -4.02
N PRO A 263 29.88 8.27 -2.93
CA PRO A 263 31.33 8.10 -2.97
C PRO A 263 31.77 6.64 -3.19
N LEU A 264 30.85 5.67 -3.14
CA LEU A 264 31.14 4.25 -3.42
C LEU A 264 30.95 3.89 -4.89
N GLY A 265 30.06 4.59 -5.59
CA GLY A 265 29.85 4.42 -7.03
C GLY A 265 31.02 4.91 -7.89
N LEU A 266 31.70 5.99 -7.48
CA LEU A 266 32.75 6.61 -8.29
C LEU A 266 34.07 5.79 -8.35
N PRO A 267 34.60 5.24 -7.25
CA PRO A 267 35.79 4.38 -7.28
C PRO A 267 35.51 3.02 -7.92
N SER A 268 34.28 2.50 -7.76
CA SER A 268 33.88 1.22 -8.37
C SER A 268 33.84 1.28 -9.89
N LEU A 269 33.48 2.43 -10.49
CA LEU A 269 33.60 2.64 -11.94
C LEU A 269 35.06 2.56 -12.42
N ARG A 270 36.03 3.04 -11.63
CA ARG A 270 37.44 2.90 -11.97
C ARG A 270 37.91 1.45 -11.92
N ILE A 271 37.29 0.56 -11.14
CA ILE A 271 37.64 -0.87 -11.07
C ILE A 271 37.43 -1.55 -12.43
N PHE A 272 36.39 -1.15 -13.16
CA PHE A 272 36.05 -1.76 -14.44
C PHE A 272 36.96 -1.35 -15.61
N THR A 273 37.80 -0.32 -15.46
CA THR A 273 38.52 0.29 -16.59
C THR A 273 40.02 0.04 -16.60
N SER A 274 40.59 -0.74 -15.68
CA SER A 274 42.05 -0.98 -15.65
C SER A 274 42.38 -2.46 -15.83
N GLU A 275 43.15 -2.77 -16.89
CA GLU A 275 43.44 -4.14 -17.35
C GLU A 275 44.43 -4.94 -16.47
N SER A 276 45.09 -4.31 -15.49
CA SER A 276 46.00 -5.02 -14.58
C SER A 276 45.97 -4.40 -13.19
N ARG A 277 45.43 -5.13 -12.20
CA ARG A 277 45.48 -4.73 -10.78
C ARG A 277 46.16 -5.77 -9.91
N THR A 278 46.88 -5.27 -8.91
CA THR A 278 47.48 -6.11 -7.87
C THR A 278 46.43 -6.49 -6.82
N THR A 279 46.59 -7.65 -6.17
CA THR A 279 45.67 -8.13 -5.12
C THR A 279 45.50 -7.13 -3.97
N SER A 280 46.55 -6.36 -3.65
CA SER A 280 46.52 -5.32 -2.62
C SER A 280 45.63 -4.13 -2.98
N GLU A 281 45.55 -3.75 -4.26
CA GLU A 281 44.64 -2.70 -4.73
C GLU A 281 43.18 -3.14 -4.59
N ILE A 282 42.88 -4.40 -4.92
CA ILE A 282 41.54 -4.96 -4.78
C ILE A 282 41.11 -4.96 -3.31
N ILE A 283 41.98 -5.38 -2.39
CA ILE A 283 41.72 -5.38 -0.94
C ILE A 283 41.51 -3.95 -0.41
N THR A 284 42.37 -3.01 -0.80
CA THR A 284 42.29 -1.60 -0.36
C THR A 284 40.96 -0.98 -0.81
N ILE A 285 40.56 -1.26 -2.05
CA ILE A 285 39.29 -0.80 -2.60
C ILE A 285 38.13 -1.47 -1.88
N PHE A 286 38.19 -2.77 -1.61
CA PHE A 286 37.12 -3.47 -0.92
C PHE A 286 36.92 -2.94 0.51
N ILE A 287 38.00 -2.74 1.27
CA ILE A 287 37.95 -2.20 2.64
C ILE A 287 37.44 -0.75 2.63
N GLY A 288 37.99 0.09 1.75
CA GLY A 288 37.59 1.50 1.65
C GLY A 288 36.16 1.69 1.16
N THR A 289 35.69 0.81 0.26
CA THR A 289 34.39 0.96 -0.41
C THR A 289 33.26 0.27 0.35
N PHE A 290 33.49 -0.87 0.99
CA PHE A 290 32.40 -1.63 1.61
C PHE A 290 32.51 -1.66 3.12
N PHE A 291 33.70 -1.91 3.66
CA PHE A 291 33.86 -2.12 5.10
C PHE A 291 33.71 -0.81 5.90
N LEU A 292 34.44 0.24 5.52
CA LEU A 292 34.44 1.49 6.27
C LEU A 292 33.06 2.18 6.32
N PRO A 293 32.29 2.32 5.21
CA PRO A 293 30.95 2.90 5.25
C PRO A 293 29.95 2.04 6.05
N ALA A 294 30.03 0.72 5.95
CA ALA A 294 29.20 -0.18 6.73
C ALA A 294 29.48 -0.02 8.24
N LEU A 295 30.74 0.08 8.62
CA LEU A 295 31.16 0.34 10.01
C LEU A 295 30.66 1.72 10.49
N LEU A 296 30.80 2.77 9.68
CA LEU A 296 30.32 4.10 10.02
C LEU A 296 28.79 4.14 10.16
N LEU A 297 28.05 3.46 9.28
CA LEU A 297 26.60 3.34 9.38
C LEU A 297 26.18 2.58 10.64
N LEU A 298 26.89 1.50 10.97
CA LEU A 298 26.66 0.72 12.20
C LEU A 298 26.88 1.59 13.45
N LEU A 299 28.01 2.32 13.51
CA LEU A 299 28.31 3.23 14.62
C LEU A 299 27.27 4.35 14.73
N PHE A 300 26.84 4.91 13.60
CA PHE A 300 25.79 5.92 13.56
C PHE A 300 24.45 5.39 14.11
N VAL A 301 24.00 4.21 13.66
CA VAL A 301 22.81 3.54 14.19
C VAL A 301 22.95 3.30 15.68
N LEU A 302 24.11 2.81 16.14
CA LEU A 302 24.38 2.55 17.55
C LEU A 302 24.28 3.83 18.40
N VAL A 303 24.88 4.93 17.96
CA VAL A 303 24.79 6.23 18.64
C VAL A 303 23.34 6.70 18.74
N LEU A 304 22.55 6.57 17.66
CA LEU A 304 21.13 6.90 17.71
C LEU A 304 20.37 6.02 18.72
N LEU A 305 20.61 4.71 18.72
CA LEU A 305 20.00 3.78 19.67
C LEU A 305 20.33 4.12 21.13
N LEU A 306 21.57 4.49 21.41
CA LEU A 306 22.02 4.88 22.75
C LEU A 306 21.44 6.23 23.17
N ASN A 307 21.45 7.22 22.27
CA ASN A 307 20.88 8.55 22.52
C ASN A 307 19.38 8.48 22.82
N MET A 308 18.62 7.63 22.12
CA MET A 308 17.20 7.45 22.39
C MET A 308 16.93 6.97 23.81
N LYS A 309 17.68 5.97 24.30
CA LYS A 309 17.56 5.48 25.68
C LYS A 309 17.88 6.58 26.69
N ARG A 310 18.91 7.39 26.39
CA ARG A 310 19.33 8.51 27.24
C ARG A 310 18.26 9.59 27.31
N VAL A 311 17.74 10.04 26.16
CA VAL A 311 16.71 11.07 26.06
C VAL A 311 15.42 10.65 26.76
N PHE A 312 14.99 9.40 26.59
CA PHE A 312 13.81 8.88 27.29
C PHE A 312 13.99 8.90 28.81
N LYS A 313 15.15 8.47 29.32
CA LYS A 313 15.44 8.49 30.76
C LYS A 313 15.57 9.91 31.32
N SER A 314 16.14 10.84 30.57
CA SER A 314 16.39 12.21 31.05
C SER A 314 15.18 13.14 30.96
N ASN A 315 14.24 12.88 30.05
CA ASN A 315 13.11 13.78 29.82
C ASN A 315 11.93 13.48 30.76
N ARG A 316 11.83 14.26 31.84
CA ARG A 316 10.75 14.13 32.84
C ARG A 316 9.35 14.40 32.29
N LEU A 317 9.21 15.19 31.22
CA LEU A 317 7.91 15.46 30.60
C LEU A 317 7.37 14.20 29.91
N ILE A 318 8.21 13.48 29.18
CA ILE A 318 7.83 12.24 28.47
C ILE A 318 7.39 11.16 29.47
N ASN A 319 8.06 11.06 30.62
CA ASN A 319 7.76 10.06 31.65
C ASN A 319 6.65 10.47 32.62
N SER A 320 6.08 11.68 32.47
CA SER A 320 5.00 12.13 33.33
C SER A 320 3.67 11.50 32.92
N GLN A 321 2.76 11.34 33.89
CA GLN A 321 1.40 10.93 33.61
C GLN A 321 0.71 12.02 32.78
N ILE A 322 0.14 11.61 31.66
CA ILE A 322 -0.60 12.45 30.73
C ILE A 322 -2.06 12.04 30.83
N SER A 323 -2.92 13.01 31.10
CA SER A 323 -4.36 12.85 31.13
C SER A 323 -5.02 13.96 30.31
N GLY A 324 -6.28 13.81 29.96
CA GLY A 324 -6.95 14.82 29.17
C GLY A 324 -8.27 14.33 28.60
N TYR A 325 -8.81 15.13 27.70
CA TYR A 325 -9.95 14.72 26.91
C TYR A 325 -9.90 15.29 25.51
N VAL A 326 -10.54 14.57 24.60
CA VAL A 326 -10.72 14.94 23.21
C VAL A 326 -12.15 15.42 23.04
N HIS A 327 -12.34 16.53 22.33
CA HIS A 327 -13.67 17.03 21.99
C HIS A 327 -13.70 17.69 20.61
N ARG A 328 -14.87 18.14 20.16
CA ARG A 328 -15.06 18.68 18.80
C ARG A 328 -14.19 19.90 18.46
N LYS A 329 -13.83 20.74 19.44
CA LYS A 329 -13.03 21.97 19.17
C LYS A 329 -11.53 21.72 19.27
N GLY A 330 -11.10 20.70 20.01
CA GLY A 330 -9.68 20.44 20.17
C GLY A 330 -9.35 19.33 21.14
N LEU A 331 -8.11 19.39 21.61
CA LEU A 331 -7.49 18.44 22.52
C LEU A 331 -7.04 19.18 23.78
N LYS A 332 -7.50 18.73 24.94
CA LYS A 332 -7.01 19.23 26.23
C LYS A 332 -6.07 18.22 26.86
N LEU A 333 -4.86 18.67 27.19
CA LEU A 333 -3.80 17.87 27.80
C LEU A 333 -3.47 18.43 29.19
N ASN A 334 -3.47 17.53 30.16
CA ASN A 334 -3.06 17.76 31.53
C ASN A 334 -1.88 16.84 31.84
N SER A 335 -0.73 17.42 32.14
CA SER A 335 0.42 16.73 32.71
C SER A 335 0.71 17.27 34.10
N LYS A 336 1.62 16.61 34.82
CA LYS A 336 2.13 17.12 36.10
C LYS A 336 2.73 18.53 36.00
N TYR A 337 3.23 18.89 34.82
CA TYR A 337 4.03 20.10 34.61
C TYR A 337 3.32 21.17 33.76
N SER A 338 2.23 20.83 33.10
CA SER A 338 1.54 21.74 32.18
C SER A 338 0.07 21.37 32.02
N LYS A 339 -0.76 22.39 31.81
CA LYS A 339 -2.11 22.26 31.26
C LYS A 339 -2.13 23.00 29.94
N SER A 340 -2.49 22.34 28.87
CA SER A 340 -2.52 22.91 27.53
C SER A 340 -3.79 22.50 26.80
N GLU A 341 -4.28 23.41 25.96
CA GLU A 341 -5.47 23.21 25.14
C GLU A 341 -5.08 23.57 23.71
N TYR A 342 -5.21 22.60 22.80
CA TYR A 342 -4.82 22.72 21.40
C TYR A 342 -6.05 22.65 20.52
N SER A 343 -6.25 23.68 19.71
CA SER A 343 -7.22 23.64 18.61
C SER A 343 -6.79 22.63 17.55
N TRP A 344 -7.71 22.03 16.82
CA TRP A 344 -7.37 21.05 15.77
C TRP A 344 -6.49 21.64 14.67
N GLU A 345 -6.59 22.94 14.42
CA GLU A 345 -5.79 23.69 13.45
C GLU A 345 -4.31 23.78 13.86
N ALA A 346 -3.98 23.51 15.12
CA ALA A 346 -2.59 23.47 15.59
C ALA A 346 -1.82 22.24 15.09
N PHE A 347 -2.52 21.21 14.60
CA PHE A 347 -1.90 19.98 14.13
C PHE A 347 -1.71 19.99 12.61
N ILE A 348 -0.47 19.81 12.17
CA ILE A 348 -0.09 19.85 10.76
C ILE A 348 -0.37 18.51 10.08
N SER A 349 -0.18 17.40 10.82
CA SER A 349 -0.37 16.06 10.27
C SER A 349 -0.53 15.02 11.38
N TYR A 350 -0.97 13.82 11.01
CA TYR A 350 -0.98 12.68 11.92
C TYR A 350 -0.36 11.46 11.27
N ARG A 351 0.10 10.51 12.09
CA ARG A 351 0.57 9.19 11.66
C ARG A 351 0.02 8.11 12.57
N GLU A 352 -0.51 7.07 11.94
CA GLU A 352 -1.05 5.91 12.62
C GLU A 352 -0.04 4.77 12.59
N LEU A 353 0.22 4.19 13.76
CA LEU A 353 0.97 2.95 13.97
C LEU A 353 0.04 1.96 14.68
N GLN A 354 0.41 0.68 14.71
CA GLN A 354 -0.44 -0.43 15.19
C GLN A 354 -1.15 -0.14 16.53
N ASP A 355 -0.43 0.37 17.54
CA ASP A 355 -0.98 0.70 18.86
C ASP A 355 -0.65 2.14 19.31
N LEU A 356 -0.34 3.03 18.35
CA LEU A 356 0.16 4.38 18.64
C LEU A 356 -0.28 5.37 17.57
N LEU A 357 -0.91 6.46 17.98
CA LEU A 357 -1.26 7.58 17.11
C LEU A 357 -0.35 8.77 17.41
N LEU A 358 0.23 9.33 16.36
CA LEU A 358 1.16 10.47 16.43
C LEU A 358 0.47 11.71 15.87
N LEU A 359 0.31 12.76 16.67
CA LEU A 359 -0.27 14.05 16.24
C LEU A 359 0.83 15.11 16.17
N TYR A 360 1.21 15.52 14.95
CA TYR A 360 2.31 16.44 14.73
C TYR A 360 1.87 17.89 14.80
N VAL A 361 2.49 18.67 15.67
CA VAL A 361 2.36 20.14 15.72
C VAL A 361 3.48 20.86 14.97
N ALA A 362 4.60 20.16 14.73
CA ALA A 362 5.70 20.60 13.88
C ALA A 362 6.36 19.38 13.21
N ASN A 363 7.25 19.59 12.24
CA ASN A 363 7.91 18.50 11.50
C ASN A 363 8.62 17.47 12.39
N ASN A 364 9.12 17.90 13.55
CA ASN A 364 9.88 17.08 14.50
C ASN A 364 9.25 17.02 15.90
N GLN A 365 7.99 17.44 16.04
CA GLN A 365 7.30 17.45 17.33
C GLN A 365 5.91 16.83 17.16
N ALA A 366 5.66 15.75 17.89
CA ALA A 366 4.38 15.07 17.89
C ALA A 366 3.95 14.70 19.31
N PHE A 367 2.64 14.71 19.53
CA PHE A 367 2.02 14.05 20.67
C PHE A 367 1.83 12.57 20.38
N LEU A 368 2.13 11.73 21.37
CA LEU A 368 2.05 10.29 21.29
C LEU A 368 0.82 9.84 22.08
N PHE A 369 -0.10 9.14 21.41
CA PHE A 369 -1.30 8.57 22.01
C PHE A 369 -1.27 7.05 21.85
N PRO A 370 -0.72 6.32 22.83
CA PRO A 370 -0.84 4.88 22.85
C PRO A 370 -2.30 4.48 23.02
N LYS A 371 -2.70 3.41 22.34
CA LYS A 371 -4.04 2.83 22.44
C LYS A 371 -4.49 2.56 23.89
N ARG A 372 -3.56 2.17 24.75
CA ARG A 372 -3.80 1.91 26.19
C ARG A 372 -4.09 3.13 27.05
N PHE A 373 -4.09 4.35 26.48
CA PHE A 373 -4.51 5.55 27.22
C PHE A 373 -6.03 5.64 27.34
N PHE A 374 -6.75 4.87 26.55
CA PHE A 374 -8.21 4.87 26.49
C PHE A 374 -8.76 3.70 27.31
N GLU A 375 -9.89 3.91 27.97
CA GLU A 375 -10.52 2.90 28.82
C GLU A 375 -11.09 1.75 27.98
N THR A 376 -11.70 2.10 26.84
CA THR A 376 -12.29 1.13 25.93
C THR A 376 -11.64 1.18 24.54
N GLU A 377 -11.76 0.07 23.81
CA GLU A 377 -11.40 0.02 22.38
C GLU A 377 -12.23 1.01 21.56
N ASP A 378 -13.49 1.20 21.93
CA ASP A 378 -14.39 2.11 21.23
C ASP A 378 -13.90 3.56 21.36
N ASP A 379 -13.49 4.00 22.55
CA ASP A 379 -12.91 5.34 22.77
C ASP A 379 -11.68 5.59 21.88
N TRP A 380 -10.83 4.58 21.73
CA TRP A 380 -9.67 4.64 20.84
C TRP A 380 -10.07 4.79 19.37
N GLU A 381 -11.03 4.00 18.90
CA GLU A 381 -11.52 4.08 17.52
C GLU A 381 -12.21 5.42 17.24
N ILE A 382 -13.01 5.93 18.18
CA ILE A 382 -13.64 7.24 18.08
C ILE A 382 -12.58 8.34 18.03
N PHE A 383 -11.55 8.26 18.88
CA PHE A 383 -10.44 9.19 18.87
C PHE A 383 -9.73 9.23 17.50
N LYS A 384 -9.40 8.07 16.92
CA LYS A 384 -8.80 7.97 15.59
C LYS A 384 -9.66 8.62 14.51
N LEU A 385 -10.98 8.41 14.58
CA LEU A 385 -11.93 9.00 13.64
C LEU A 385 -12.00 10.52 13.75
N ILE A 386 -12.02 11.06 14.97
CA ILE A 386 -11.96 12.52 15.19
C ILE A 386 -10.69 13.09 14.58
N VAL A 387 -9.54 12.48 14.88
CA VAL A 387 -8.23 12.91 14.35
C VAL A 387 -8.21 12.89 12.82
N THR A 388 -8.69 11.80 12.21
CA THR A 388 -8.70 11.62 10.75
C THR A 388 -9.58 12.65 10.05
N ASN A 389 -10.70 13.03 10.67
CA ASN A 389 -11.63 14.01 10.12
C ASN A 389 -11.15 15.46 10.33
N LYS A 390 -10.36 15.72 11.37
CA LYS A 390 -9.93 17.08 11.75
C LYS A 390 -8.57 17.47 11.18
N ILE A 391 -7.69 16.50 10.94
CA ILE A 391 -6.33 16.74 10.46
C ILE A 391 -6.20 16.25 9.01
N SER A 392 -6.04 17.19 8.08
CA SER A 392 -6.11 16.92 6.62
C SER A 392 -4.96 16.07 6.08
N LYS A 393 -3.82 16.02 6.76
CA LYS A 393 -2.59 15.38 6.25
C LYS A 393 -2.24 14.11 7.03
N LYS A 394 -2.44 12.94 6.42
CA LYS A 394 -1.91 11.64 6.89
C LYS A 394 -0.47 11.45 6.40
N LEU A 395 0.47 11.24 7.33
CA LEU A 395 1.84 10.83 7.00
C LEU A 395 1.91 9.31 6.83
N SER A 396 2.50 8.86 5.73
CA SER A 396 2.82 7.44 5.48
C SER A 396 4.05 6.97 6.24
#